data_AF-A0A350I7P8-F1
#
_entry.id   AF-A0A350I7P8-F1
#
_cell.length_a   1.000
_cell.length_b   1.000
_cell.length_c   1.000
_cell.angle_alpha   90.00
_cell.angle_beta   90.00
_cell.angle_gamma   90.00
#
_symmetry.space_group_name_H-M   'P 1'
#
loop_
_entity.id
_entity.type
_entity.pdbx_description
1 polymer ?
#
loop_
_entity_poly.entity_id
_entity_poly.type
_entity_poly.pdbx_seq_one_letter_code
_entity_poly.pdbx_strand_id
1 'polypeptide(L)' 'LIFGFDVIHGYSTISPIPLAESASWDMDAIKLSSKIAAMEAAASGINWTFAPMV' A
#
# COMPACT_ATOMS: atom_id res chain seq x y z
N LEU A 1 19.24 -8.33 -4.91
CA LEU A 1 18.47 -9.03 -3.86
C LEU A 1 17.08 -8.42 -3.83
N ILE A 2 16.05 -9.23 -3.63
CA ILE A 2 14.69 -8.73 -3.43
C ILE A 2 14.52 -8.47 -1.94
N PHE A 3 13.99 -7.30 -1.60
CA PHE A 3 13.66 -6.92 -0.23
C PHE A 3 12.15 -6.74 -0.17
N GLY A 4 11.49 -7.73 0.43
CA GLY A 4 10.04 -7.80 0.60
C GLY A 4 9.60 -7.26 1.96
N PHE A 5 8.47 -6.57 2.01
CA PHE A 5 7.82 -6.14 3.26
C PHE A 5 6.29 -6.08 3.11
N ASP A 6 5.56 -6.33 4.20
CA ASP A 6 4.10 -6.21 4.25
C ASP A 6 3.68 -4.72 4.28
N VAL A 7 3.47 -4.14 3.11
CA VAL A 7 2.98 -2.77 2.91
C VAL A 7 1.51 -2.85 2.49
N ILE A 8 0.64 -3.19 3.45
CA ILE A 8 -0.74 -3.61 3.17
C ILE A 8 -1.70 -2.42 3.00
N HIS A 9 -1.55 -1.38 3.81
CA HIS A 9 -2.42 -0.18 3.80
C HIS A 9 -1.61 1.08 4.13
N GLY A 10 -0.45 1.20 3.48
CA GLY A 10 0.52 2.25 3.76
C GLY A 10 1.86 1.73 4.29
N TYR A 11 2.87 2.61 4.29
CA TYR A 11 4.20 2.32 4.83
C TYR A 11 4.46 3.14 6.10
N SER A 12 4.67 4.46 5.97
CA SER A 12 4.73 5.40 7.09
C SER A 12 3.45 6.22 7.18
N THR A 13 2.93 6.66 6.04
CA THR A 13 1.57 7.19 5.95
C THR A 13 0.58 6.03 5.87
N ILE A 14 -0.30 5.93 6.86
CA ILE A 14 -1.22 4.81 7.02
C ILE A 14 -2.61 5.19 6.49
N SER A 15 -3.11 4.45 5.51
CA SER A 15 -4.49 4.53 5.02
C SER A 15 -5.41 3.60 5.83
N PRO A 16 -6.75 3.69 5.68
CA PRO A 16 -7.65 2.73 6.29
C PRO A 16 -7.30 1.29 5.89
N ILE A 17 -7.63 0.32 6.76
CA ILE A 17 -7.41 -1.10 6.45
C ILE A 17 -8.13 -1.50 5.15
N PRO A 18 -7.69 -2.53 4.41
CA PRO A 18 -8.26 -2.87 3.10
C PRO A 18 -9.78 -3.11 3.12
N LEU A 19 -10.32 -3.64 4.22
CA LEU A 19 -11.76 -3.80 4.41
C LEU A 19 -12.50 -2.45 4.48
N ALA A 20 -11.91 -1.44 5.11
CA ALA A 20 -12.48 -0.10 5.18
C ALA A 20 -12.27 0.67 3.87
N GLU A 21 -11.10 0.53 3.22
CA GLU A 21 -10.87 1.10 1.89
C GLU A 21 -11.88 0.58 0.86
N SER A 22 -12.16 -0.73 0.85
CA SER A 22 -13.16 -1.31 -0.06
C SER A 22 -14.57 -0.79 0.19
N ALA A 23 -14.91 -0.44 1.43
CA ALA A 23 -16.21 0.16 1.77
C ALA A 23 -16.38 1.59 1.19
N SER A 24 -15.31 2.26 0.76
CA SER A 24 -15.40 3.56 0.10
C SER A 24 -15.97 3.49 -1.31
N TRP A 25 -15.82 2.34 -2.00
CA TRP A 25 -16.09 2.17 -3.44
C TRP A 25 -15.36 3.17 -4.35
N ASP A 26 -14.37 3.90 -3.83
CA ASP A 26 -13.60 4.90 -4.57
C ASP A 26 -12.28 4.28 -5.06
N MET A 27 -12.29 3.85 -6.33
CA MET A 27 -11.13 3.21 -6.94
C MET A 27 -9.96 4.16 -7.13
N ASP A 28 -10.22 5.46 -7.31
CA ASP A 28 -9.17 6.47 -7.46
C ASP A 28 -8.46 6.70 -6.12
N ALA A 29 -9.21 6.73 -5.01
CA ALA A 29 -8.66 6.79 -3.67
C ALA A 29 -7.81 5.56 -3.32
N ILE A 30 -8.29 4.34 -3.63
CA ILE A 30 -7.54 3.09 -3.39
C ILE A 30 -6.22 3.08 -4.19
N LYS A 31 -6.27 3.52 -5.45
CA LYS A 31 -5.09 3.62 -6.31
C LYS A 31 -4.10 4.67 -5.80
N LEU A 32 -4.60 5.81 -5.32
CA LEU A 32 -3.77 6.86 -4.73
C LEU A 32 -3.08 6.37 -3.46
N SER A 33 -3.81 5.69 -2.57
CA SER A 33 -3.29 5.07 -1.35
C SER A 33 -2.12 4.11 -1.66
N SER A 34 -2.35 3.17 -2.60
CA SER A 34 -1.31 2.23 -3.06
C SER A 34 -0.09 2.93 -3.66
N LYS A 35 -0.29 4.05 -4.38
CA LYS A 35 0.79 4.82 -4.99
C LYS A 35 1.66 5.52 -3.93
N ILE A 36 1.04 6.11 -2.90
CA ILE A 36 1.76 6.74 -1.79
C ILE A 36 2.58 5.69 -1.05
N ALA A 37 1.97 4.55 -0.72
CA ALA A 37 2.63 3.43 -0.06
C ALA A 37 3.84 2.92 -0.86
N ALA A 38 3.71 2.77 -2.18
CA ALA A 38 4.80 2.36 -3.06
C ALA A 38 5.94 3.38 -3.11
N MET A 39 5.63 4.68 -3.14
CA MET A 39 6.63 5.75 -3.13
C MET A 39 7.46 5.73 -1.84
N GLU A 40 6.79 5.59 -0.69
CA GLU A 40 7.46 5.53 0.61
C GLU A 40 8.29 4.25 0.77
N ALA A 41 7.74 3.08 0.40
CA ALA A 41 8.45 1.81 0.48
C ALA A 41 9.71 1.81 -0.41
N ALA A 42 9.60 2.33 -1.64
CA ALA A 42 10.73 2.47 -2.56
C ALA A 42 11.81 3.42 -2.01
N ALA A 43 11.42 4.52 -1.38
CA ALA A 43 12.36 5.45 -0.74
C ALA A 43 13.13 4.80 0.43
N SER A 44 12.54 3.79 1.07
CA SER A 44 13.16 2.99 2.13
C SER A 44 13.90 1.74 1.63
N GLY A 45 14.06 1.57 0.31
CA GLY A 45 14.79 0.45 -0.29
C GLY A 45 14.01 -0.86 -0.40
N ILE A 46 12.70 -0.84 -0.11
CA ILE A 46 11.81 -1.98 -0.34
C ILE A 46 11.39 -1.98 -1.81
N ASN A 47 11.62 -3.09 -2.50
CA ASN A 47 11.35 -3.23 -3.93
C ASN A 47 10.27 -4.27 -4.24
N TRP A 48 9.71 -4.91 -3.22
CA TRP A 48 8.58 -5.80 -3.34
C TRP A 48 7.69 -5.70 -2.10
N THR A 49 6.37 -5.77 -2.29
CA THR A 49 5.42 -5.90 -1.20
C THR A 49 4.51 -7.11 -1.38
N PHE A 50 4.07 -7.69 -0.27
CA PHE A 50 3.15 -8.84 -0.22
C PHE A 50 1.68 -8.39 -0.22
N ALA A 51 1.37 -7.41 -1.07
CA ALA A 51 0.03 -6.86 -1.29
C ALA A 51 -0.29 -6.88 -2.79
N PRO A 52 -1.57 -6.93 -3.20
CA PRO A 52 -2.77 -6.95 -2.36
C PRO A 52 -3.08 -8.32 -1.74
N MET A 53 -3.83 -8.32 -0.64
CA MET A 53 -4.55 -9.51 -0.15
C MET A 53 -5.97 -9.46 -0.72
N VAL A 54 -6.39 -10.54 -1.40
CA VAL A 54 -7.66 -10.64 -2.13
C VAL A 54 -8.54 -11.76 -1.60
#